data_AF-A0AAX7V411-F1
#
_entry.id   AF-A0AAX7V411-F1
#
_cell.length_a   1.000
_cell.length_b   1.000
_cell.length_c   1.000
_cell.angle_alpha   90.00
_cell.angle_beta   90.00
_cell.angle_gamma   90.00
#
_symmetry.space_group_name_H-M   'P 1'
#
loop_
_entity.id
_entity.type
_entity.pdbx_description
1 polymer ?
#
loop_
_entity_poly.entity_id
_entity_poly.type
_entity_poly.pdbx_seq_one_letter_code
_entity_poly.pdbx_strand_id
1 'polypeptide(L)'
;MSDYLVGVAGPNSIGISSLKSLFDQTNISDEVIDGLIYLQCENFPHIYPIPSQITGKILDGSTRAQSAYFLKKNIFQMYEKLIGACLENGSHWTLFVSCIDFALSLVHDTFQCPSLGILKAQAYLSWGNHITSVVRKAQQRLYYLRRLRSAHIPRSLMLNFYNCAISSVLTYGFLVWFPSCTKADQQALQRVVKEAGRIIGTSLPEISNIFPTRCLRRVHSILRDQHHLARHLFHLLPSGRRYRSIQARTSRLANSLYPQAVRLLNSLPPSHGQ
;
A
#
# COMPACT_ATOMS: atom_id res chain seq x y z
N MET A 1 10.82 31.11 -33.22
CA MET A 1 12.07 30.34 -33.33
C MET A 1 11.75 28.89 -33.03
N SER A 2 12.11 27.96 -33.91
CA SER A 2 11.98 26.52 -33.67
C SER A 2 12.94 26.12 -32.55
N ASP A 3 12.42 25.47 -31.50
CA ASP A 3 13.25 24.96 -30.41
C ASP A 3 14.24 23.91 -30.94
N TYR A 4 15.52 24.04 -30.58
CA TYR A 4 16.57 23.15 -31.08
C TYR A 4 16.57 21.86 -30.25
N LEU A 5 16.44 20.70 -30.91
CA LEU A 5 16.44 19.40 -30.22
C LEU A 5 17.83 19.09 -29.66
N VAL A 6 17.91 18.84 -28.35
CA VAL A 6 19.16 18.47 -27.68
C VAL A 6 19.34 16.95 -27.60
N GLY A 7 18.25 16.20 -27.40
CA GLY A 7 18.30 14.74 -27.32
C GLY A 7 16.94 14.09 -27.09
N VAL A 8 16.93 12.75 -26.99
CA VAL A 8 15.72 11.95 -26.78
C VAL A 8 15.94 11.01 -25.60
N ALA A 9 15.01 11.01 -24.63
CA ALA A 9 14.97 10.11 -23.50
C ALA A 9 13.69 9.26 -23.57
N GLY A 10 13.80 8.06 -24.14
CA GLY A 10 12.65 7.20 -24.41
C GLY A 10 11.68 7.84 -25.40
N PRO A 11 10.38 8.01 -25.05
CA PRO A 11 9.42 8.70 -25.91
C PRO A 11 9.52 10.23 -25.85
N ASN A 12 10.38 10.80 -25.00
CA ASN A 12 10.43 12.24 -24.73
C ASN A 12 11.56 12.93 -25.48
N SER A 13 11.22 13.92 -26.32
CA SER A 13 12.17 14.79 -27.02
C SER A 13 12.52 15.99 -26.14
N ILE A 14 13.80 16.16 -25.80
CA ILE A 14 14.29 17.24 -24.93
C ILE A 14 14.85 18.35 -25.82
N GLY A 15 14.12 19.47 -25.89
CA GLY A 15 14.55 20.69 -26.56
C GLY A 15 15.49 21.55 -25.71
N ILE A 16 16.14 22.53 -26.35
CA ILE A 16 17.09 23.40 -25.66
C ILE A 16 16.38 24.36 -24.70
N SER A 17 15.12 24.73 -25.00
CA SER A 17 14.28 25.48 -24.08
C SER A 17 13.90 24.67 -22.82
N SER A 18 13.51 23.40 -22.99
CA SER A 18 13.24 22.48 -21.89
C SER A 18 14.48 22.27 -21.02
N LEU A 19 15.65 22.06 -21.63
CA LEU A 19 16.90 21.83 -20.88
C LEU A 19 17.36 23.09 -20.12
N LYS A 20 17.12 24.29 -20.64
CA LYS A 20 17.40 25.55 -19.92
C LYS A 20 16.57 25.69 -18.64
N SER A 21 15.34 25.15 -18.61
CA SER A 21 14.50 25.14 -17.41
C SER A 21 15.10 24.39 -16.22
N LEU A 22 16.11 23.53 -16.44
CA LEU A 22 16.85 22.85 -15.38
C LEU A 22 17.83 23.77 -14.65
N PHE A 23 18.34 24.80 -15.34
CA PHE A 23 19.37 25.71 -14.84
C PHE A 23 18.81 27.05 -14.37
N ASP A 24 17.65 27.44 -14.86
CA ASP A 24 16.90 28.59 -14.37
C ASP A 24 16.15 28.19 -13.08
N GLN A 25 16.10 29.05 -12.04
CA GLN A 25 15.35 28.80 -10.77
C GLN A 25 13.81 28.73 -10.95
N THR A 26 13.36 28.52 -12.17
CA THR A 26 11.96 28.36 -12.58
C THR A 26 11.50 26.90 -12.42
N ASN A 27 10.20 26.65 -12.63
CA ASN A 27 9.67 25.29 -12.69
C ASN A 27 10.33 24.49 -13.83
N ILE A 28 10.88 23.33 -13.48
CA ILE A 28 11.39 22.34 -14.44
C ILE A 28 10.24 21.91 -15.37
N SER A 29 10.51 21.76 -16.67
CA SER A 29 9.49 21.37 -17.65
C SER A 29 9.11 19.89 -17.56
N ASP A 30 7.87 19.58 -17.97
CA ASP A 30 7.32 18.22 -18.02
C ASP A 30 8.21 17.26 -18.83
N GLU A 31 8.80 17.72 -19.94
CA GLU A 31 9.64 16.90 -20.83
C GLU A 31 10.94 16.46 -20.14
N VAL A 32 11.52 17.34 -19.32
CA VAL A 32 12.74 17.04 -18.56
C VAL A 32 12.43 16.08 -17.42
N ILE A 33 11.35 16.31 -16.68
CA ILE A 33 10.92 15.42 -15.58
C ILE A 33 10.58 14.03 -16.10
N ASP A 34 9.80 13.93 -17.17
CA ASP A 34 9.41 12.65 -17.76
C ASP A 34 10.62 11.92 -18.37
N GLY A 35 11.55 12.67 -18.97
CA GLY A 35 12.83 12.13 -19.44
C GLY A 35 13.69 11.56 -18.32
N LEU A 36 13.84 12.28 -17.21
CA LEU A 36 14.60 11.83 -16.04
C LEU A 36 13.98 10.59 -15.39
N ILE A 37 12.65 10.56 -15.23
CA ILE A 37 11.92 9.41 -14.69
C ILE A 37 12.09 8.19 -15.60
N TYR A 38 12.04 8.39 -16.92
CA TYR A 38 12.26 7.31 -17.89
C TYR A 38 13.67 6.73 -17.78
N LEU A 39 14.71 7.57 -17.81
CA LEU A 39 16.11 7.14 -17.68
C LEU A 39 16.36 6.40 -16.36
N GLN A 40 15.76 6.88 -15.27
CA GLN A 40 15.84 6.21 -13.98
C GLN A 40 15.18 4.83 -14.00
N CYS A 41 14.11 4.63 -14.78
CA CYS A 41 13.39 3.37 -14.89
C CYS A 41 13.95 2.42 -15.96
N GLU A 42 14.84 2.87 -16.85
CA GLU A 42 15.38 2.10 -17.97
C GLU A 42 16.03 0.78 -17.53
N ASN A 43 16.69 0.79 -16.38
CA ASN A 43 17.33 -0.39 -15.78
C ASN A 43 16.40 -1.24 -14.90
N PHE A 44 15.12 -0.86 -14.75
CA PHE A 44 14.16 -1.51 -13.86
C PHE A 44 12.89 -1.96 -14.61
N PRO A 45 12.91 -3.11 -15.32
CA PRO A 45 11.82 -3.53 -16.20
C PRO A 45 10.49 -3.87 -15.49
N HIS A 46 10.50 -3.96 -14.16
CA HIS A 46 9.32 -4.17 -13.31
C HIS A 46 8.63 -2.85 -12.89
N ILE A 47 9.20 -1.71 -13.29
CA ILE A 47 8.70 -0.37 -12.96
C ILE A 47 8.25 0.30 -14.26
N TYR A 48 7.02 0.81 -14.27
CA TYR A 48 6.50 1.57 -15.39
C TYR A 48 6.52 3.08 -15.09
N PRO A 49 7.27 3.89 -15.87
CA PRO A 49 7.24 5.34 -15.75
C PRO A 49 5.96 5.91 -16.38
N ILE A 50 5.16 6.63 -15.59
CA ILE A 50 3.95 7.33 -16.04
C ILE A 50 4.31 8.78 -16.37
N PRO A 51 3.97 9.26 -17.58
CA PRO A 51 4.13 10.66 -17.94
C PRO A 51 3.41 11.61 -16.97
N SER A 52 4.01 12.76 -16.73
CA SER A 52 3.57 13.75 -15.74
C SER A 52 2.14 14.25 -15.97
N GLN A 53 1.82 14.55 -17.23
CA GLN A 53 0.49 14.96 -17.68
C GLN A 53 -0.59 13.90 -17.46
N ILE A 54 -0.20 12.63 -17.41
CA ILE A 54 -1.10 11.50 -17.12
C ILE A 54 -1.20 11.31 -15.61
N THR A 55 -0.09 11.43 -14.88
CA THR A 55 -0.02 11.33 -13.42
C THR A 55 -0.95 12.35 -12.76
N GLY A 56 -0.93 13.62 -13.18
CA GLY A 56 -1.86 14.64 -12.68
C GLY A 56 -3.33 14.26 -12.91
N LYS A 57 -3.68 13.84 -14.14
CA LYS A 57 -5.05 13.40 -14.47
C LYS A 57 -5.52 12.19 -13.68
N ILE A 58 -4.61 11.30 -13.28
CA ILE A 58 -4.89 10.14 -12.42
C ILE A 58 -5.13 10.60 -10.99
N LEU A 59 -4.28 11.49 -10.46
CA LEU A 59 -4.38 12.03 -9.10
C LEU A 59 -5.64 12.91 -8.93
N ASP A 60 -5.99 13.68 -9.95
CA ASP A 60 -7.19 14.53 -9.99
C ASP A 60 -8.49 13.74 -10.20
N GLY A 61 -8.39 12.42 -10.43
CA GLY A 61 -9.55 11.55 -10.61
C GLY A 61 -10.38 11.84 -11.86
N SER A 62 -9.78 12.44 -12.90
CA SER A 62 -10.46 12.86 -14.13
C SER A 62 -11.23 11.71 -14.80
N THR A 63 -12.33 12.02 -15.49
CA THR A 63 -13.13 11.02 -16.25
C THR A 63 -12.29 10.29 -17.30
N ARG A 64 -11.18 10.88 -17.74
CA ARG A 64 -10.20 10.28 -18.66
C ARG A 64 -9.29 9.25 -17.98
N ALA A 65 -8.96 9.42 -16.70
CA ALA A 65 -8.26 8.40 -15.89
C ALA A 65 -9.15 7.17 -15.61
N GLN A 66 -10.47 7.37 -15.60
CA GLN A 66 -11.47 6.29 -15.52
C GLN A 66 -11.81 5.67 -16.89
N SER A 67 -11.21 6.17 -17.97
CA SER A 67 -11.52 5.69 -19.31
C SER A 67 -11.10 4.23 -19.51
N ALA A 68 -11.84 3.53 -20.37
CA ALA A 68 -11.56 2.16 -20.76
C ALA A 68 -10.13 1.96 -21.33
N TYR A 69 -9.43 3.03 -21.74
CA TYR A 69 -8.04 2.96 -22.18
C TYR A 69 -7.08 2.48 -21.08
N PHE A 70 -7.20 3.00 -19.86
CA PHE A 70 -6.36 2.60 -18.72
C PHE A 70 -6.80 1.27 -18.08
N LEU A 71 -8.10 0.96 -18.14
CA LEU A 71 -8.70 -0.20 -17.48
C LEU A 71 -8.88 -1.44 -18.38
N LYS A 72 -9.18 -1.31 -19.68
CA LYS A 72 -9.37 -2.47 -20.59
C LYS A 72 -8.08 -3.05 -21.13
N LYS A 73 -7.04 -2.23 -21.33
CA LYS A 73 -5.76 -2.72 -21.89
C LYS A 73 -4.82 -3.30 -20.84
N ASN A 74 -5.13 -3.20 -19.54
CA ASN A 74 -4.34 -3.75 -18.42
C ASN A 74 -2.83 -3.50 -18.56
N ILE A 75 -2.45 -2.34 -19.09
CA ILE A 75 -1.05 -1.99 -19.41
C ILE A 75 -0.18 -2.06 -18.15
N PHE A 76 -0.78 -1.75 -16.99
CA PHE A 76 -0.13 -1.81 -15.69
C PHE A 76 -0.07 -3.22 -15.08
N GLN A 77 -0.86 -4.19 -15.53
CA GLN A 77 -0.90 -5.53 -14.92
C GLN A 77 0.44 -6.27 -15.01
N MET A 78 1.28 -5.91 -15.99
CA MET A 78 2.60 -6.52 -16.19
C MET A 78 3.72 -5.90 -15.35
N TYR A 79 3.45 -4.79 -14.64
CA TYR A 79 4.43 -4.07 -13.85
C TYR A 79 4.17 -4.23 -12.35
N GLU A 80 5.21 -4.20 -11.53
CA GLU A 80 5.09 -4.29 -10.07
C GLU A 80 4.87 -2.91 -9.46
N LYS A 81 5.43 -1.87 -10.07
CA LYS A 81 5.37 -0.48 -9.59
C LYS A 81 5.15 0.49 -10.73
N LEU A 82 4.55 1.62 -10.40
CA LEU A 82 4.33 2.79 -11.22
C LEU A 82 5.08 3.94 -10.58
N ILE A 83 5.83 4.70 -11.36
CA ILE A 83 6.49 5.93 -10.92
C ILE A 83 6.08 7.05 -11.88
N GLY A 84 5.61 8.16 -11.36
CA GLY A 84 5.32 9.36 -12.14
C GLY A 84 5.55 10.60 -11.30
N ALA A 85 5.46 11.79 -11.88
CA ALA A 85 5.48 13.03 -11.12
C ALA A 85 4.30 13.91 -11.53
N CYS A 86 3.82 14.75 -10.63
CA CYS A 86 2.83 15.76 -10.96
C CYS A 86 3.31 17.13 -10.49
N LEU A 87 2.95 18.16 -11.25
CA LEU A 87 3.18 19.54 -10.86
C LEU A 87 1.96 20.02 -10.07
N GLU A 88 2.10 20.09 -8.75
CA GLU A 88 1.07 20.59 -7.84
C GLU A 88 1.03 22.12 -7.88
N ASN A 89 -0.17 22.66 -8.06
CA ASN A 89 -0.44 24.11 -8.04
C ASN A 89 0.48 24.94 -8.95
N GLY A 90 1.04 24.33 -10.01
CA GLY A 90 1.95 25.00 -10.93
C GLY A 90 3.27 25.46 -10.32
N SER A 91 3.71 24.92 -9.18
CA SER A 91 4.90 25.42 -8.46
C SER A 91 5.75 24.35 -7.78
N HIS A 92 5.22 23.16 -7.54
CA HIS A 92 5.92 22.11 -6.82
C HIS A 92 5.78 20.76 -7.53
N TRP A 93 6.91 20.13 -7.84
CA TRP A 93 6.93 18.77 -8.40
C TRP A 93 6.83 17.72 -7.28
N THR A 94 5.76 16.93 -7.30
CA THR A 94 5.57 15.80 -6.39
C THR A 94 5.80 14.49 -7.12
N LEU A 95 6.67 13.65 -6.57
CA LEU A 95 6.91 12.30 -7.09
C LEU A 95 5.86 11.33 -6.54
N PHE A 96 5.20 10.62 -7.46
CA PHE A 96 4.22 9.58 -7.19
C PHE A 96 4.83 8.21 -7.43
N VAL A 97 4.78 7.33 -6.43
CA VAL A 97 5.17 5.92 -6.54
C VAL A 97 4.02 5.05 -6.07
N SER A 98 3.45 4.25 -6.96
CA SER A 98 2.38 3.31 -6.64
C SER A 98 2.85 1.89 -6.88
N CYS A 99 2.68 1.02 -5.89
CA CYS A 99 2.84 -0.41 -6.11
C CYS A 99 1.53 -0.94 -6.72
N ILE A 100 1.57 -1.74 -7.79
CA ILE A 100 0.33 -2.20 -8.43
C ILE A 100 -0.37 -3.27 -7.57
N ASP A 101 0.38 -3.95 -6.68
CA ASP A 101 -0.20 -4.70 -5.55
C ASP A 101 -0.90 -3.80 -4.51
N PHE A 102 -0.76 -2.48 -4.62
CA PHE A 102 -1.23 -1.43 -3.70
C PHE A 102 -2.30 -0.52 -4.31
N ALA A 103 -2.66 -0.68 -5.59
CA ALA A 103 -3.80 0.03 -6.21
C ALA A 103 -5.15 -0.33 -5.56
N LEU A 104 -5.23 -1.47 -4.83
CA LEU A 104 -6.37 -1.84 -3.99
C LEU A 104 -6.26 -1.38 -2.53
N SER A 105 -5.07 -0.94 -2.07
CA SER A 105 -4.85 -0.48 -0.69
C SER A 105 -5.14 1.02 -0.52
N LEU A 106 -5.07 1.82 -1.58
CA LEU A 106 -5.42 3.25 -1.56
C LEU A 106 -6.90 3.54 -1.81
N VAL A 107 -7.70 2.53 -2.17
CA VAL A 107 -9.18 2.62 -2.20
C VAL A 107 -9.78 2.71 -0.80
N HIS A 108 -9.01 2.45 0.26
CA HIS A 108 -9.51 2.50 1.64
C HIS A 108 -8.97 3.66 2.50
N ASP A 109 -7.87 4.32 2.11
CA ASP A 109 -7.32 5.46 2.87
C ASP A 109 -7.45 6.82 2.15
N THR A 110 -8.14 6.87 1.01
CA THR A 110 -8.63 8.12 0.40
C THR A 110 -10.10 7.97 0.07
N PHE A 111 -10.83 9.08 0.11
CA PHE A 111 -12.28 9.23 -0.11
C PHE A 111 -13.17 9.25 1.13
N GLN A 112 -12.78 10.11 2.07
CA GLN A 112 -13.71 11.17 2.51
C GLN A 112 -13.35 12.47 1.77
N CYS A 113 -13.37 12.43 0.43
CA CYS A 113 -13.41 13.62 -0.42
C CYS A 113 -14.81 13.63 -1.07
N PRO A 114 -15.65 14.67 -0.88
CA PRO A 114 -17.04 14.68 -1.34
C PRO A 114 -17.28 14.68 -2.87
N SER A 115 -16.29 14.36 -3.71
CA SER A 115 -16.36 14.59 -5.15
C SER A 115 -15.92 13.43 -6.04
N LEU A 116 -15.96 12.16 -5.58
CA LEU A 116 -15.76 11.01 -6.45
C LEU A 116 -16.85 9.95 -6.25
N GLY A 117 -17.76 9.94 -7.22
CA GLY A 117 -18.92 9.07 -7.29
C GLY A 117 -18.55 7.58 -7.26
N ILE A 118 -19.28 6.88 -6.40
CA ILE A 118 -19.80 5.51 -6.57
C ILE A 118 -19.00 4.65 -7.56
N LEU A 119 -17.89 4.07 -7.10
CA LEU A 119 -17.35 2.88 -7.73
C LEU A 119 -18.28 1.72 -7.42
N LYS A 120 -19.03 1.32 -8.46
CA LYS A 120 -19.86 0.12 -8.48
C LYS A 120 -19.10 -1.07 -7.91
N ALA A 121 -19.70 -1.67 -6.89
CA ALA A 121 -19.31 -2.94 -6.33
C ALA A 121 -19.10 -3.98 -7.44
N GLN A 122 -17.86 -4.43 -7.62
CA GLN A 122 -17.64 -5.76 -8.18
C GLN A 122 -18.12 -6.77 -7.14
N ALA A 123 -19.08 -7.59 -7.54
CA ALA A 123 -19.88 -8.49 -6.71
C ALA A 123 -19.10 -9.67 -6.07
N TYR A 124 -17.77 -9.65 -6.07
CA TYR A 124 -16.91 -10.72 -5.52
C TYR A 124 -15.50 -10.20 -5.20
N LEU A 125 -15.40 -9.18 -4.35
CA LEU A 125 -14.13 -8.73 -3.74
C LEU A 125 -13.73 -9.69 -2.60
N SER A 126 -13.24 -10.88 -2.93
CA SER A 126 -12.61 -11.76 -1.95
C SER A 126 -11.10 -11.49 -1.88
N TRP A 127 -10.54 -11.46 -0.67
CA TRP A 127 -9.09 -11.30 -0.49
C TRP A 127 -8.30 -12.58 -0.83
N GLY A 128 -8.97 -13.67 -1.25
CA GLY A 128 -8.36 -14.97 -1.47
C GLY A 128 -7.22 -14.95 -2.50
N ASN A 129 -7.39 -14.23 -3.62
CA ASN A 129 -6.32 -14.08 -4.63
C ASN A 129 -5.11 -13.34 -4.07
N HIS A 130 -5.35 -12.26 -3.30
CA HIS A 130 -4.29 -11.51 -2.65
C HIS A 130 -3.55 -12.37 -1.63
N ILE A 131 -4.26 -13.08 -0.76
CA ILE A 131 -3.69 -13.96 0.28
C ILE A 131 -2.87 -15.08 -0.38
N THR A 132 -3.39 -15.69 -1.44
CA THR A 132 -2.67 -16.72 -2.21
C THR A 132 -1.36 -16.17 -2.77
N SER A 133 -1.36 -14.96 -3.32
CA SER A 133 -0.16 -14.28 -3.80
C SER A 133 0.84 -14.01 -2.67
N VAL A 134 0.38 -13.47 -1.53
CA VAL A 134 1.21 -13.22 -0.34
C VAL A 134 1.84 -14.51 0.18
N VAL A 135 1.06 -15.59 0.30
CA VAL A 135 1.56 -16.90 0.72
C VAL A 135 2.62 -17.42 -0.25
N ARG A 136 2.38 -17.33 -1.57
CA ARG A 136 3.36 -17.76 -2.59
C ARG A 136 4.67 -16.98 -2.50
N LYS A 137 4.61 -15.65 -2.36
CA LYS A 137 5.79 -14.79 -2.18
C LYS A 137 6.56 -15.14 -0.90
N ALA A 138 5.85 -15.38 0.20
CA ALA A 138 6.47 -15.77 1.45
C ALA A 138 7.08 -17.18 1.40
N GLN A 139 6.45 -18.12 0.69
CA GLN A 139 6.98 -19.47 0.45
C GLN A 139 8.26 -19.45 -0.39
N GLN A 140 8.35 -18.60 -1.41
CA GLN A 140 9.60 -18.40 -2.16
C GLN A 140 10.73 -17.94 -1.24
N ARG A 141 10.43 -17.11 -0.24
CA ARG A 141 11.43 -16.63 0.74
C ARG A 141 11.86 -17.71 1.74
N LEU A 142 11.01 -18.71 2.01
CA LEU A 142 11.40 -19.88 2.80
C LEU A 142 12.52 -20.69 2.14
N TYR A 143 12.60 -20.72 0.80
CA TYR A 143 13.70 -21.38 0.11
C TYR A 143 15.06 -20.78 0.52
N TYR A 144 15.17 -19.46 0.52
CA TYR A 144 16.39 -18.78 1.00
C TYR A 144 16.65 -19.04 2.48
N LEU A 145 15.61 -19.05 3.32
CA LEU A 145 15.77 -19.39 4.73
C LEU A 145 16.32 -20.81 4.94
N ARG A 146 15.89 -21.80 4.13
CA ARG A 146 16.46 -23.15 4.15
C ARG A 146 17.92 -23.17 3.70
N ARG A 147 18.29 -22.37 2.70
CA ARG A 147 19.69 -22.22 2.28
C ARG A 147 20.57 -21.62 3.39
N LEU A 148 20.07 -20.60 4.10
CA LEU A 148 20.77 -20.03 5.25
C LEU A 148 20.99 -21.08 6.35
N ARG A 149 19.96 -21.91 6.63
CA ARG A 149 20.09 -23.01 7.59
C ARG A 149 21.13 -24.04 7.14
N SER A 150 21.15 -24.42 5.87
CA SER A 150 22.13 -25.36 5.31
C SER A 150 23.56 -24.80 5.35
N ALA A 151 23.72 -23.48 5.26
CA ALA A 151 25.01 -22.81 5.37
C ALA A 151 25.45 -22.56 6.82
N HIS A 152 24.78 -23.18 7.80
CA HIS A 152 25.07 -23.06 9.23
C HIS A 152 25.05 -21.61 9.75
N ILE A 153 24.25 -20.74 9.13
CA ILE A 153 24.12 -19.34 9.57
C ILE A 153 23.51 -19.28 10.97
N PRO A 154 24.01 -18.39 11.86
CA PRO A 154 23.46 -18.22 13.20
C PRO A 154 21.95 -17.96 13.22
N ARG A 155 21.28 -18.53 14.22
CA ARG A 155 19.83 -18.41 14.45
C ARG A 155 19.35 -16.94 14.52
N SER A 156 20.14 -16.05 15.11
CA SER A 156 19.85 -14.62 15.20
C SER A 156 19.74 -13.96 13.82
N LEU A 157 20.65 -14.28 12.89
CA LEU A 157 20.61 -13.75 11.53
C LEU A 157 19.45 -14.33 10.72
N MET A 158 19.13 -15.62 10.92
CA MET A 158 17.94 -16.22 10.30
C MET A 158 16.63 -15.60 10.82
N LEU A 159 16.56 -15.26 12.11
CA LEU A 159 15.43 -14.50 12.68
C LEU A 159 15.33 -13.10 12.06
N ASN A 160 16.44 -12.40 11.88
CA ASN A 160 16.46 -11.11 11.20
C ASN A 160 15.99 -11.24 9.74
N PHE A 161 16.45 -12.26 9.02
CA PHE A 161 15.95 -12.55 7.68
C PHE A 161 14.44 -12.82 7.67
N TYR A 162 13.93 -13.62 8.61
CA TYR A 162 12.49 -13.83 8.75
C TYR A 162 11.74 -12.51 8.97
N ASN A 163 12.19 -11.67 9.90
CA ASN A 163 11.54 -10.40 10.21
C ASN A 163 11.55 -9.45 9.00
N CYS A 164 12.69 -9.32 8.32
CA CYS A 164 12.87 -8.37 7.22
C CYS A 164 12.27 -8.85 5.90
N ALA A 165 12.36 -10.14 5.60
CA ALA A 165 11.95 -10.69 4.31
C ALA A 165 10.63 -11.46 4.37
N ILE A 166 10.33 -12.25 5.40
CA ILE A 166 9.11 -13.07 5.38
C ILE A 166 7.97 -12.34 6.08
N SER A 167 8.19 -11.89 7.31
CA SER A 167 7.21 -11.17 8.13
C SER A 167 6.76 -9.87 7.47
N SER A 168 7.67 -9.13 6.83
CA SER A 168 7.32 -7.91 6.09
C SER A 168 6.28 -8.16 4.98
N VAL A 169 6.40 -9.24 4.20
CA VAL A 169 5.40 -9.60 3.18
C VAL A 169 4.10 -10.11 3.78
N LEU A 170 4.19 -10.99 4.78
CA LEU A 170 2.99 -11.53 5.43
C LEU A 170 2.15 -10.45 6.12
N THR A 171 2.79 -9.36 6.54
CA THR A 171 2.16 -8.32 7.35
C THR A 171 2.06 -6.97 6.65
N TYR A 172 2.33 -6.92 5.35
CA TYR A 172 2.11 -5.73 4.55
C TYR A 172 0.61 -5.49 4.34
N GLY A 173 0.13 -4.27 4.59
CA GLY A 173 -1.30 -3.95 4.49
C GLY A 173 -2.21 -4.76 5.43
N PHE A 174 -1.64 -5.43 6.44
CA PHE A 174 -2.32 -6.45 7.25
C PHE A 174 -3.64 -5.99 7.88
N LEU A 175 -3.72 -4.72 8.28
CA LEU A 175 -4.92 -4.14 8.89
C LEU A 175 -6.12 -4.05 7.93
N VAL A 176 -5.88 -4.07 6.63
CA VAL A 176 -6.89 -3.91 5.58
C VAL A 176 -7.56 -5.25 5.27
N TRP A 177 -6.76 -6.29 5.06
CA TRP A 177 -7.24 -7.56 4.50
C TRP A 177 -7.34 -8.69 5.53
N PHE A 178 -6.57 -8.66 6.62
CA PHE A 178 -6.55 -9.77 7.59
C PHE A 178 -7.90 -10.05 8.26
N PRO A 179 -8.69 -9.07 8.70
CA PRO A 179 -9.95 -9.35 9.37
C PRO A 179 -11.02 -9.93 8.43
N SER A 180 -10.79 -9.83 7.12
CA SER A 180 -11.65 -10.40 6.08
C SER A 180 -11.18 -11.79 5.63
N CYS A 181 -10.10 -12.33 6.21
CA CYS A 181 -9.60 -13.67 5.90
C CYS A 181 -10.53 -14.76 6.42
N THR A 182 -10.73 -15.81 5.61
CA THR A 182 -11.38 -17.03 6.07
C THR A 182 -10.47 -17.81 7.04
N LYS A 183 -11.03 -18.82 7.73
CA LYS A 183 -10.20 -19.72 8.55
C LYS A 183 -9.13 -20.45 7.72
N ALA A 184 -9.44 -20.81 6.47
CA ALA A 184 -8.50 -21.47 5.57
C ALA A 184 -7.34 -20.53 5.20
N ASP A 185 -7.63 -19.26 4.92
CA ASP A 185 -6.63 -18.22 4.64
C ASP A 185 -5.69 -18.02 5.84
N GLN A 186 -6.26 -17.88 7.04
CA GLN A 186 -5.47 -17.73 8.27
C GLN A 186 -4.56 -18.94 8.50
N GLN A 187 -5.06 -20.15 8.26
CA GLN A 187 -4.24 -21.36 8.34
C GLN A 187 -3.13 -21.39 7.28
N ALA A 188 -3.39 -20.94 6.05
CA ALA A 188 -2.38 -20.88 5.00
C ALA A 188 -1.23 -19.93 5.37
N LEU A 189 -1.55 -18.75 5.91
CA LEU A 189 -0.56 -17.80 6.44
C LEU A 189 0.20 -18.40 7.63
N GLN A 190 -0.50 -19.03 8.57
CA GLN A 190 0.10 -19.64 9.75
C GLN A 190 1.05 -20.80 9.40
N ARG A 191 0.78 -21.57 8.32
CA ARG A 191 1.70 -22.62 7.85
C ARG A 191 3.07 -22.05 7.44
N VAL A 192 3.10 -20.89 6.79
CA VAL A 192 4.36 -20.22 6.45
C VAL A 192 5.15 -19.84 7.70
N VAL A 193 4.46 -19.29 8.71
CA VAL A 193 5.09 -18.92 10.00
C VAL A 193 5.61 -20.16 10.73
N LYS A 194 4.82 -21.23 10.81
CA LYS A 194 5.24 -22.50 11.44
C LYS A 194 6.44 -23.12 10.74
N GLU A 195 6.45 -23.12 9.40
CA GLU A 195 7.57 -23.66 8.63
C GLU A 195 8.84 -22.81 8.82
N ALA A 196 8.73 -21.48 8.83
CA ALA A 196 9.87 -20.61 9.17
C ALA A 196 10.41 -20.93 10.58
N GLY A 197 9.53 -21.07 11.57
CA GLY A 197 9.92 -21.41 12.93
C GLY A 197 10.63 -22.77 13.02
N ARG A 198 10.15 -23.77 12.28
CA ARG A 198 10.78 -25.09 12.17
C ARG A 198 12.18 -25.03 11.57
N ILE A 199 12.38 -24.25 10.50
CA ILE A 199 13.70 -24.10 9.85
C ILE A 199 14.69 -23.41 10.78
N ILE A 200 14.25 -22.38 11.51
CA ILE A 200 15.09 -21.59 12.42
C ILE A 200 15.36 -22.35 13.73
N GLY A 201 14.44 -23.23 14.15
CA GLY A 201 14.46 -23.91 15.45
C GLY A 201 13.86 -23.06 16.58
N THR A 202 12.94 -22.15 16.27
CA THR A 202 12.26 -21.23 17.20
C THR A 202 10.75 -21.37 17.12
N SER A 203 10.05 -21.19 18.24
CA SER A 203 8.63 -20.81 18.16
C SER A 203 8.51 -19.36 17.70
N LEU A 204 7.72 -19.11 16.65
CA LEU A 204 7.43 -17.77 16.13
C LEU A 204 6.01 -17.34 16.53
N PRO A 205 5.74 -16.04 16.71
CA PRO A 205 4.41 -15.55 17.06
C PRO A 205 3.36 -15.96 16.04
N GLU A 206 2.17 -16.35 16.50
CA GLU A 206 1.06 -16.63 15.58
C GLU A 206 0.66 -15.38 14.80
N ILE A 207 0.31 -15.58 13.52
CA ILE A 207 -0.05 -14.50 12.61
C ILE A 207 -1.28 -13.72 13.11
N SER A 208 -2.22 -14.43 13.75
CA SER A 208 -3.43 -13.89 14.38
C SER A 208 -3.12 -12.85 15.46
N ASN A 209 -2.06 -13.06 16.24
CA ASN A 209 -1.69 -12.19 17.36
C ASN A 209 -1.11 -10.84 16.90
N ILE A 210 -0.69 -10.75 15.64
CA ILE A 210 -0.15 -9.52 15.07
C ILE A 210 -1.26 -8.48 14.87
N PHE A 211 -2.48 -8.92 14.54
CA PHE A 211 -3.57 -8.02 14.15
C PHE A 211 -4.02 -7.14 15.33
N PRO A 212 -4.37 -7.71 16.50
CA PRO A 212 -4.77 -6.90 17.65
C PRO A 212 -3.72 -5.85 18.02
N THR A 213 -2.45 -6.26 18.08
CA THR A 213 -1.32 -5.40 18.46
C THR A 213 -1.13 -4.23 17.49
N ARG A 214 -1.27 -4.46 16.18
CA ARG A 214 -1.14 -3.38 15.17
C ARG A 214 -2.39 -2.52 15.11
N CYS A 215 -3.56 -3.13 15.27
CA CYS A 215 -4.84 -2.44 15.26
C CYS A 215 -4.91 -1.42 16.41
N LEU A 216 -4.59 -1.85 17.64
CA LEU A 216 -4.56 -0.95 18.79
C LEU A 216 -3.54 0.18 18.63
N ARG A 217 -2.32 -0.11 18.14
CA ARG A 217 -1.33 0.94 17.87
C ARG A 217 -1.83 1.98 16.88
N ARG A 218 -2.48 1.55 15.79
CA ARG A 218 -3.06 2.46 14.80
C ARG A 218 -4.16 3.31 15.41
N VAL A 219 -5.06 2.70 16.17
CA VAL A 219 -6.18 3.41 16.81
C VAL A 219 -5.71 4.39 17.86
N HIS A 220 -4.72 4.03 18.68
CA HIS A 220 -4.12 4.95 19.64
C HIS A 220 -3.44 6.14 18.95
N SER A 221 -2.82 5.94 17.78
CA SER A 221 -2.30 7.05 16.98
C SER A 221 -3.42 7.98 16.49
N ILE A 222 -4.54 7.44 16.02
CA ILE A 222 -5.73 8.21 15.62
C ILE A 222 -6.31 8.99 16.80
N LEU A 223 -6.39 8.37 17.98
CA LEU A 223 -6.92 8.97 19.20
C LEU A 223 -5.97 9.97 19.87
N ARG A 224 -4.69 10.01 19.50
CA ARG A 224 -3.74 11.03 19.96
C ARG A 224 -3.75 12.27 19.07
N ASP A 225 -3.99 12.10 17.78
CA ASP A 225 -4.06 13.19 16.81
C ASP A 225 -5.45 13.85 16.82
N GLN A 226 -5.51 15.11 17.22
CA GLN A 226 -6.76 15.88 17.31
C GLN A 226 -7.38 16.16 15.94
N HIS A 227 -6.55 16.30 14.90
CA HIS A 227 -6.97 16.65 13.54
C HIS A 227 -7.15 15.41 12.66
N HIS A 228 -7.01 14.21 13.21
CA HIS A 228 -7.13 12.99 12.43
C HIS A 228 -8.55 12.82 11.90
N LEU A 229 -8.69 12.66 10.59
CA LEU A 229 -10.00 12.56 9.92
C LEU A 229 -10.86 11.44 10.50
N ALA A 230 -10.29 10.27 10.78
CA ALA A 230 -11.02 9.14 11.36
C ALA A 230 -11.28 9.24 12.89
N ARG A 231 -10.86 10.31 13.58
CA ARG A 231 -11.05 10.44 15.04
C ARG A 231 -12.52 10.42 15.43
N HIS A 232 -13.37 11.05 14.62
CA HIS A 232 -14.82 11.07 14.83
C HIS A 232 -15.47 9.68 14.80
N LEU A 233 -14.79 8.64 14.31
CA LEU A 233 -15.34 7.28 14.34
C LEU A 233 -15.23 6.62 15.72
N PHE A 234 -14.46 7.21 16.65
CA PHE A 234 -14.16 6.65 17.96
C PHE A 234 -14.77 7.49 19.09
N HIS A 235 -16.08 7.38 19.26
CA HIS A 235 -16.80 8.06 20.35
C HIS A 235 -16.91 7.18 21.60
N LEU A 236 -16.39 7.65 22.72
CA LEU A 236 -16.61 7.01 24.02
C LEU A 236 -18.05 7.28 24.51
N LEU A 237 -18.72 6.26 25.03
CA LEU A 237 -20.04 6.40 25.65
C LEU A 237 -19.93 7.16 26.98
N PRO A 238 -21.03 7.77 27.49
CA PRO A 238 -21.01 8.54 28.75
C PRO A 238 -20.43 7.78 29.96
N SER A 239 -20.49 6.45 29.95
CA SER A 239 -19.90 5.60 30.99
C SER A 239 -18.37 5.59 31.00
N GLY A 240 -17.70 6.11 29.98
CA GLY A 240 -16.25 6.10 29.83
C GLY A 240 -15.64 4.73 29.54
N ARG A 241 -16.45 3.66 29.49
CA ARG A 241 -15.96 2.27 29.44
C ARG A 241 -15.93 1.65 28.06
N ARG A 242 -16.77 2.12 27.13
CA ARG A 242 -16.97 1.50 25.82
C ARG A 242 -17.08 2.56 24.75
N TYR A 243 -16.53 2.24 23.58
CA TYR A 243 -16.70 3.01 22.36
C TYR A 243 -18.02 2.64 21.68
N ARG A 244 -18.68 3.63 21.09
CA ARG A 244 -19.89 3.46 20.29
C ARG A 244 -19.61 2.51 19.13
N SER A 245 -20.42 1.45 19.02
CA SER A 245 -20.29 0.50 17.92
C SER A 245 -20.57 1.16 16.57
N ILE A 246 -19.77 0.83 15.57
CA ILE A 246 -20.01 1.25 14.18
C ILE A 246 -20.99 0.24 13.57
N GLN A 247 -22.15 0.73 13.15
CA GLN A 247 -23.15 -0.12 12.50
C GLN A 247 -22.63 -0.59 11.13
N ALA A 248 -22.56 -1.90 10.95
CA ALA A 248 -22.13 -2.51 9.70
C ALA A 248 -23.27 -3.36 9.12
N ARG A 249 -23.79 -2.95 7.96
CA ARG A 249 -24.85 -3.69 7.24
C ARG A 249 -24.31 -4.84 6.37
N THR A 250 -22.99 -4.91 6.18
CA THR A 250 -22.33 -5.93 5.36
C THR A 250 -21.15 -6.52 6.11
N SER A 251 -20.83 -7.79 5.82
CA SER A 251 -19.63 -8.46 6.33
C SER A 251 -18.36 -7.72 5.94
N ARG A 252 -18.31 -7.15 4.74
CA ARG A 252 -17.20 -6.31 4.27
C ARG A 252 -16.96 -5.10 5.18
N LEU A 253 -17.99 -4.32 5.47
CA LEU A 253 -17.84 -3.17 6.36
C LEU A 253 -17.51 -3.64 7.78
N ALA A 254 -18.18 -4.69 8.26
CA ALA A 254 -17.92 -5.27 9.57
C ALA A 254 -16.46 -5.68 9.70
N ASN A 255 -15.86 -6.26 8.66
CA ASN A 255 -14.46 -6.72 8.64
C ASN A 255 -13.45 -5.66 8.20
N SER A 256 -13.86 -4.39 8.05
CA SER A 256 -12.91 -3.30 7.83
C SER A 256 -12.24 -2.87 9.14
N LEU A 257 -11.19 -2.06 9.03
CA LEU A 257 -10.35 -1.65 10.16
C LEU A 257 -11.16 -1.03 11.30
N TYR A 258 -12.00 -0.03 11.03
CA TYR A 258 -12.64 0.77 12.08
C TYR A 258 -13.64 -0.04 12.93
N PRO A 259 -14.57 -0.83 12.36
CA PRO A 259 -15.47 -1.63 13.18
C PRO A 259 -14.74 -2.74 13.95
N GLN A 260 -13.69 -3.35 13.35
CA GLN A 260 -12.84 -4.31 14.05
C GLN A 260 -12.09 -3.66 15.21
N ALA A 261 -11.55 -2.46 15.01
CA ALA A 261 -10.88 -1.66 16.04
C ALA A 261 -11.80 -1.35 17.22
N VAL A 262 -13.02 -0.89 16.96
CA VAL A 262 -14.00 -0.59 18.01
C VAL A 262 -14.37 -1.86 18.79
N ARG A 263 -14.59 -2.99 18.10
CA ARG A 263 -14.84 -4.27 18.77
C ARG A 263 -13.66 -4.72 19.63
N LEU A 264 -12.43 -4.55 19.13
CA LEU A 264 -11.23 -4.87 19.86
C LEU A 264 -11.08 -4.01 21.11
N LEU A 265 -11.24 -2.69 20.99
CA LEU A 265 -11.23 -1.76 22.13
C LEU A 265 -12.28 -2.12 23.18
N ASN A 266 -13.49 -2.48 22.76
CA ASN A 266 -14.57 -2.87 23.66
C ASN A 266 -14.38 -4.25 24.31
N SER A 267 -13.47 -5.08 23.77
CA SER A 267 -13.11 -6.38 24.36
C SER A 267 -11.98 -6.28 25.40
N LEU A 268 -11.30 -5.13 25.45
CA LEU A 268 -10.27 -4.89 26.46
C LEU A 268 -10.92 -4.52 27.81
N PRO A 269 -10.27 -4.85 28.94
CA PRO A 269 -10.72 -4.39 30.24
C PRO A 269 -10.72 -2.85 30.27
N PRO A 270 -11.68 -2.22 30.99
CA PRO A 270 -11.76 -0.77 31.05
C PRO A 270 -10.45 -0.21 31.60
N SER A 271 -9.85 0.71 30.84
CA SER A 271 -8.74 1.52 31.33
C SER A 271 -9.28 2.40 32.45
N HIS A 272 -8.93 2.11 33.70
CA HIS A 272 -9.23 3.02 34.80
C HIS A 272 -8.46 4.33 34.57
N GLY A 273 -9.18 5.40 34.24
CA GLY A 273 -8.76 6.81 34.41
C GLY A 273 -7.65 7.33 33.50
N GLN A 274 -8.01 8.26 32.62
CA GLN A 274 -7.33 9.55 32.54
C GLN A 274 -8.38 10.64 32.72
#